data_AF-A0A822DVT5-F1
#
_entry.id   AF-A0A822DVT5-F1
#
_cell.length_a   1.000
_cell.length_b   1.000
_cell.length_c   1.000
_cell.angle_alpha   90.00
_cell.angle_beta   90.00
_cell.angle_gamma   90.00
#
_symmetry.space_group_name_H-M   'P 1'
#
loop_
_entity.id
_entity.type
_entity.pdbx_description
1 polymer ?
#
loop_
_entity_poly.entity_id
_entity_poly.type
_entity_poly.pdbx_seq_one_letter_code
_entity_poly.pdbx_strand_id
1 'polypeptide(L)'
;MSFEIIDKLNQDFQNHLNNNQIKEAVSSYADNARLFSSDKQIYQGLNQIEKYYSDTKKAGNTQVELYTEQVIQCDSNYLIEI
;
A
#
# COMPACT_ATOMS: atom_id res chain seq x y z
N MET A 1 10.91 -11.24 6.44
CA MET A 1 9.50 -10.97 6.79
C MET A 1 8.69 -12.14 6.26
N SER A 2 7.82 -12.76 7.08
CA SER A 2 7.06 -13.95 6.68
C SER A 2 5.81 -13.61 5.86
N PHE A 3 5.25 -14.60 5.18
CA PHE A 3 3.98 -14.49 4.47
C PHE A 3 2.86 -13.96 5.38
N GLU A 4 2.70 -14.55 6.56
CA GLU A 4 1.66 -14.20 7.53
C GLU A 4 1.72 -12.72 7.96
N ILE A 5 2.93 -12.16 8.08
CA ILE A 5 3.10 -10.74 8.45
C ILE A 5 2.63 -9.83 7.31
N ILE A 6 3.05 -10.11 6.08
CA ILE A 6 2.65 -9.32 4.91
C ILE A 6 1.15 -9.45 4.65
N ASP A 7 0.61 -10.67 4.74
CA ASP A 7 -0.80 -10.91 4.55
C ASP A 7 -1.64 -10.16 5.59
N LYS A 8 -1.22 -10.17 6.87
CA LYS A 8 -1.87 -9.37 7.90
C LYS A 8 -1.84 -7.87 7.60
N LEU A 9 -0.68 -7.33 7.17
CA LEU A 9 -0.57 -5.91 6.80
C LEU A 9 -1.50 -5.56 5.62
N ASN A 10 -1.61 -6.44 4.63
CA ASN A 10 -2.53 -6.26 3.50
C ASN A 10 -4.00 -6.29 3.95
N GLN A 11 -4.37 -7.21 4.85
CA GLN A 11 -5.72 -7.28 5.41
C GLN A 11 -6.06 -6.03 6.24
N ASP A 12 -5.13 -5.57 7.09
CA ASP A 12 -5.31 -4.36 7.89
C ASP A 12 -5.47 -3.13 6.98
N PHE A 13 -4.63 -2.99 5.94
CA PHE A 13 -4.76 -1.94 4.93
C PHE A 13 -6.13 -1.96 4.24
N GLN A 14 -6.56 -3.14 3.75
CA GLN A 14 -7.87 -3.32 3.11
C GLN A 14 -9.01 -2.91 4.05
N ASN A 15 -8.98 -3.38 5.29
CA ASN A 15 -10.01 -3.09 6.28
C ASN A 15 -10.10 -1.59 6.56
N HIS A 16 -8.97 -0.93 6.78
CA HIS A 16 -8.95 0.52 7.02
C HIS A 16 -9.41 1.31 5.79
N LEU A 17 -8.95 0.95 4.59
CA LEU A 17 -9.34 1.64 3.35
C LEU A 17 -10.84 1.48 3.04
N ASN A 18 -11.41 0.31 3.34
CA ASN A 18 -12.84 0.04 3.16
C ASN A 18 -13.72 0.72 4.20
N ASN A 19 -13.22 0.95 5.41
CA ASN A 19 -13.91 1.66 6.48
C ASN A 19 -13.69 3.19 6.47
N ASN A 20 -13.14 3.75 5.38
CA ASN A 20 -12.79 5.18 5.24
C ASN A 20 -11.77 5.70 6.28
N GLN A 21 -10.99 4.78 6.87
CA GLN A 21 -9.91 5.07 7.81
C GLN A 21 -8.59 5.24 7.03
N ILE A 22 -8.52 6.27 6.18
CA ILE A 22 -7.42 6.43 5.21
C ILE A 22 -6.08 6.62 5.92
N LYS A 23 -6.05 7.38 7.01
CA LYS A 23 -4.84 7.66 7.79
C LYS A 23 -4.27 6.37 8.39
N GLU A 24 -5.15 5.54 8.93
CA GLU A 24 -4.83 4.24 9.49
C GLU A 24 -4.35 3.29 8.40
N ALA A 25 -4.98 3.31 7.21
CA ALA A 25 -4.56 2.49 6.08
C ALA A 25 -3.13 2.84 5.64
N VAL A 26 -2.80 4.13 5.48
CA VAL A 26 -1.46 4.54 5.05
C VAL A 26 -0.40 4.46 6.15
N SER A 27 -0.78 4.24 7.41
CA SER A 27 0.16 4.15 8.54
C SER A 27 1.10 2.93 8.47
N SER A 28 0.76 1.93 7.66
CA SER A 28 1.57 0.75 7.40
C SER A 28 2.76 1.02 6.46
N TYR A 29 2.77 2.17 5.78
CA TYR A 29 3.84 2.55 4.87
C TYR A 29 5.03 3.14 5.63
N ALA A 30 6.23 3.01 5.07
CA ALA A 30 7.41 3.74 5.54
C ALA A 30 7.26 5.26 5.25
N ASP A 31 7.89 6.09 6.08
CA ASP A 31 7.85 7.56 5.94
C ASP A 31 8.31 8.05 4.55
N ASN A 32 9.24 7.33 3.94
CA ASN A 32 9.81 7.63 2.63
C ASN A 32 9.18 6.83 1.48
N ALA A 33 8.03 6.17 1.71
CA ALA A 33 7.38 5.34 0.72
C ALA A 33 7.05 6.11 -0.56
N ARG A 34 6.97 5.37 -1.66
CA ARG A 34 6.60 5.87 -2.99
C ARG A 34 5.48 5.01 -3.54
N LEU A 35 4.37 5.64 -3.90
CA LEU A 35 3.26 5.00 -4.58
C LEU A 35 3.34 5.31 -6.07
N PHE A 36 3.33 4.25 -6.87
CA PHE A 36 3.26 4.31 -8.33
C PHE A 36 1.83 4.01 -8.75
N SER A 37 1.14 5.03 -9.22
CA SER A 37 -0.30 4.95 -9.50
C SER A 37 -0.56 4.80 -11.01
N SER A 38 -1.78 4.36 -11.37
CA SER A 38 -2.19 4.15 -12.77
C SER A 38 -2.26 5.46 -13.58
N ASP A 39 -2.34 6.60 -12.90
CA ASP A 39 -2.26 7.94 -13.50
C ASP A 39 -0.84 8.33 -13.96
N LYS A 40 0.14 7.42 -13.82
CA LYS A 40 1.55 7.60 -14.14
C LYS A 40 2.25 8.65 -13.26
N GLN A 41 1.62 9.07 -12.17
CA GLN A 41 2.23 9.92 -11.16
C GLN A 41 2.88 9.09 -10.05
N ILE A 42 3.90 9.68 -9.42
CA ILE A 42 4.57 9.13 -8.26
C ILE A 42 4.20 10.00 -7.06
N TYR A 43 3.58 9.39 -6.06
CA TYR A 43 3.24 10.05 -4.80
C TYR A 43 4.27 9.66 -3.75
N GLN A 44 5.00 10.65 -3.20
CA GLN A 44 6.11 10.41 -2.29
C GLN A 44 5.79 10.87 -0.87
N GLY A 45 6.03 9.99 0.10
CA GLY A 45 5.78 10.21 1.51
C GLY A 45 4.30 10.08 1.90
N LEU A 46 4.06 9.87 3.19
CA LEU A 46 2.74 9.55 3.73
C LEU A 46 1.66 10.57 3.35
N ASN A 47 1.96 11.87 3.44
CA ASN A 47 0.98 12.92 3.14
C ASN A 47 0.45 12.87 1.69
N GLN A 48 1.31 12.56 0.72
CA GLN A 48 0.88 12.49 -0.68
C GLN A 48 0.10 11.21 -0.96
N ILE A 49 0.51 10.10 -0.34
CA ILE A 49 -0.19 8.81 -0.44
C ILE A 49 -1.58 8.88 0.22
N GLU A 50 -1.70 9.51 1.40
CA GLU A 50 -2.98 9.78 2.07
C GLU A 50 -3.92 10.58 1.17
N LYS A 51 -3.39 11.65 0.55
CA LYS A 51 -4.16 12.48 -0.38
C LYS A 51 -4.66 11.67 -1.58
N TYR A 52 -3.82 10.83 -2.18
CA TYR A 52 -4.21 9.99 -3.31
C TYR A 52 -5.39 9.07 -2.97
N TYR A 53 -5.32 8.33 -1.86
CA TYR A 53 -6.41 7.44 -1.46
C TYR A 53 -7.68 8.21 -1.05
N SER A 54 -7.53 9.37 -0.42
CA SER A 54 -8.65 10.25 -0.10
C SER A 54 -9.38 10.75 -1.34
N ASP A 55 -8.64 11.18 -2.37
CA ASP A 55 -9.20 11.66 -3.62
C ASP A 55 -9.83 10.52 -4.42
N THR A 56 -9.21 9.34 -4.41
CA THR A 56 -9.75 8.12 -5.04
C THR A 56 -11.08 7.69 -4.41
N LYS A 57 -11.22 7.79 -3.07
CA LYS A 57 -12.50 7.53 -2.39
C LYS A 57 -13.57 8.53 -2.75
N LYS A 58 -13.24 9.82 -2.82
CA LYS A 58 -14.18 10.87 -3.25
C LYS A 58 -14.66 10.68 -4.69
N ALA A 59 -13.81 10.12 -5.55
CA ALA A 59 -14.13 9.82 -6.94
C ALA A 59 -15.05 8.59 -7.14
N GLY A 60 -15.48 7.92 -6.07
CA GLY A 60 -16.48 6.85 -6.13
C GLY A 60 -15.94 5.43 -6.16
N ASN A 61 -14.62 5.23 -6.09
CA ASN A 61 -14.03 3.89 -5.99
C ASN A 61 -14.32 3.29 -4.62
N THR A 62 -15.27 2.36 -4.56
CA THR A 62 -15.73 1.77 -3.31
C THR A 62 -15.48 0.27 -3.29
N GLN A 63 -14.93 -0.16 -2.14
CA GLN A 63 -14.32 -1.44 -1.83
C GLN A 63 -13.07 -1.86 -2.63
N VAL A 64 -12.04 -2.27 -1.89
CA VAL A 64 -10.88 -3.00 -2.39
C VAL A 64 -10.88 -4.40 -1.80
N GLU A 65 -10.39 -5.36 -2.58
CA GLU A 65 -10.10 -6.73 -2.14
C GLU A 65 -8.65 -7.04 -2.54
N LEU A 66 -7.87 -7.51 -1.57
CA LEU A 66 -6.46 -7.86 -1.70
C LEU A 66 -6.28 -9.34 -1.37
N TYR A 67 -5.51 -10.01 -2.21
CA TYR A 67 -5.13 -11.42 -2.05
C TYR A 67 -3.62 -11.52 -2.12
N THR A 68 -3.00 -11.97 -1.03
CA THR A 68 -1.55 -12.20 -1.00
C THR A 68 -1.24 -13.53 -1.67
N GLU A 69 -0.77 -13.52 -2.92
CA GLU A 69 -0.43 -14.76 -3.64
C GLU A 69 0.96 -15.30 -3.25
N GLN A 70 1.95 -14.41 -3.17
CA GLN A 70 3.35 -14.78 -2.93
C GLN A 70 4.06 -13.70 -2.12
N VAL A 71 4.96 -14.14 -1.23
CA VAL A 71 5.91 -13.27 -0.52
C VAL A 71 7.31 -13.80 -0.75
N ILE A 72 8.13 -13.01 -1.44
CA ILE A 72 9.56 -13.28 -1.65
C ILE A 72 10.33 -12.33 -0.75
N GLN A 73 11.05 -12.87 0.23
CA GLN A 73 11.96 -12.06 1.04
C GLN A 73 13.25 -11.83 0.25
N CYS A 74 13.45 -10.60 -0.21
CA CYS A 74 14.76 -10.16 -0.72
C CYS A 74 15.61 -9.70 0.46
N ASP A 75 16.57 -10.51 0.86
CA ASP A 75 17.69 -10.09 1.68
C ASP A 75 18.68 -9.23 0.86
N SER A 76 19.58 -8.53 1.54
CA SER A 76 20.56 -7.58 0.96
C SER A 76 21.46 -8.15 -0.13
N ASN A 77 21.40 -9.46 -0.38
CA ASN A 77 22.23 -10.21 -1.32
C ASN A 77 21.59 -10.36 -2.71
N TYR A 78 20.36 -9.91 -2.93
CA TYR A 78 19.76 -9.86 -4.26
C TYR A 78 20.26 -8.62 -5.04
N LEU A 79 21.46 -8.72 -5.61
CA LEU A 79 21.79 -7.99 -6.82
C LEU A 79 20.97 -8.61 -7.96
N ILE A 80 19.93 -7.91 -8.41
CA ILE A 80 19.41 -8.12 -9.75
C ILE A 80 20.46 -7.49 -10.68
N GLU A 81 21.38 -8.31 -11.21
CA GLU A 81 22.13 -7.93 -12.41
C GLU A 81 21.11 -7.73 -13.54
N ILE A 82 21.03 -6.50 -14.03
CA ILE A 82 20.19 -6.09 -15.17
C ILE A 82 21.03 -6.19 -16.44
#